data_AF-A0A7J9BP35-F1
#
_entry.id   AF-A0A7J9BP35-F1
#
_cell.length_a   1.000
_cell.length_b   1.000
_cell.length_c   1.000
_cell.angle_alpha   90.00
_cell.angle_beta   90.00
_cell.angle_gamma   90.00
#
_symmetry.space_group_name_H-M   'P 1'
#
loop_
_entity.id
_entity.type
_entity.pdbx_description
1 polymer ?
#
loop_
_entity_poly.entity_id
_entity_poly.type
_entity_poly.pdbx_seq_one_letter_code
_entity_poly.pdbx_strand_id
1 'polypeptide(L)'
;LLAFIPTGWGLISIAQVFRPLLRHTRLWDSVDSVARFYEILFGVIVMAPVAALSWIPRFQPMQTRILFNDAFNKGLQMFKIITEKVHQKDL
;
A
#
# COMPACT_ATOMS: atom_id res chain seq x y z
N LEU A 1 9.71 6.91 10.82
CA LEU A 1 9.28 7.42 9.49
C LEU A 1 8.33 8.62 9.58
N LEU A 2 7.32 8.62 10.46
CA LEU A 2 6.40 9.77 10.62
C LEU A 2 7.07 11.09 11.06
N ALA A 3 8.19 11.01 11.80
CA ALA A 3 8.97 12.18 12.23
C ALA A 3 9.87 12.79 11.13
N PHE A 4 10.10 12.09 10.01
CA PHE A 4 10.90 12.58 8.88
C PHE A 4 10.12 13.54 7.97
N ILE A 5 8.79 13.38 7.95
CA ILE A 5 7.86 14.21 7.18
C ILE A 5 7.88 15.66 7.68
N PRO A 6 7.69 15.96 8.99
CA PRO A 6 7.72 17.33 9.48
C PRO A 6 9.14 17.93 9.51
N THR A 7 10.20 17.12 9.57
CA THR A 7 11.59 17.64 9.59
C THR A 7 12.03 18.18 8.24
N GLY A 8 11.72 17.49 7.12
CA GLY A 8 12.07 18.02 5.80
C GLY A 8 11.15 19.16 5.33
N TRP A 9 9.85 19.07 5.62
CA TRP A 9 8.92 20.18 5.36
C TRP A 9 9.20 21.41 6.23
N GLY A 10 9.63 21.20 7.47
CA GLY A 10 10.12 22.26 8.36
C GLY A 10 11.38 22.94 7.80
N LEU A 11 12.32 22.16 7.25
CA LEU A 11 13.52 22.69 6.60
C LEU A 11 13.19 23.56 5.38
N ILE A 12 12.25 23.11 4.54
CA ILE A 12 11.76 23.88 3.38
C ILE A 12 11.05 25.16 3.83
N SER A 13 10.23 25.10 4.88
CA SER A 13 9.55 26.27 5.43
C SER A 13 10.51 27.29 6.00
N ILE A 14 11.57 26.85 6.69
CA ILE A 14 12.66 27.71 7.17
C ILE A 14 13.37 28.36 5.97
N ALA A 15 13.72 27.59 4.94
CA ALA A 15 14.32 28.13 3.71
C ALA A 15 13.40 29.15 3.03
N GLN A 16 12.09 28.93 3.04
CA GLN A 16 11.10 29.82 2.43
C GLN A 16 10.95 31.15 3.20
N VAL A 17 11.18 31.16 4.51
CA VAL A 17 11.25 32.40 5.32
C VAL A 17 12.50 33.22 4.99
N PHE A 18 13.61 32.57 4.60
CA PHE A 18 14.83 33.26 4.13
C PHE A 18 14.77 33.68 2.65
N ARG A 19 13.73 33.29 1.91
CA ARG A 19 13.48 33.66 0.50
C ARG A 19 13.62 35.14 0.18
N PRO A 20 13.04 36.10 0.92
CA PRO A 20 13.25 37.53 0.67
C PRO A 20 14.69 37.99 0.93
N LEU A 21 15.40 37.38 1.88
CA LEU A 21 16.77 37.74 2.27
C LEU A 21 17.82 37.19 1.29
N LEU A 22 17.57 36.01 0.72
CA LEU A 22 18.50 35.30 -0.16
C LEU A 22 18.23 35.53 -1.65
N ARG A 23 17.17 36.25 -2.02
CA ARG A 23 16.80 36.49 -3.44
C ARG A 23 17.87 37.22 -4.26
N HIS A 24 18.76 37.93 -3.59
CA HIS A 24 19.91 38.60 -4.22
C HIS A 24 21.19 37.75 -4.26
N THR A 25 21.23 36.62 -3.55
CA THR A 25 22.40 35.74 -3.51
C THR A 25 22.19 34.51 -4.39
N ARG A 26 23.23 34.14 -5.15
CA ARG A 26 23.27 32.93 -6.01
C ARG A 26 23.02 31.63 -5.22
N LEU A 27 23.15 31.66 -3.89
CA LEU A 27 22.85 30.57 -2.96
C LEU A 27 21.37 30.15 -2.98
N TRP A 28 20.45 31.05 -3.35
CA TRP A 28 19.03 30.74 -3.43
C TRP A 28 18.72 29.63 -4.44
N ASP A 29 19.46 29.61 -5.55
CA ASP A 29 19.30 28.61 -6.62
C ASP A 29 19.65 27.19 -6.13
N SER A 30 20.73 27.07 -5.33
CA SER A 30 21.13 25.79 -4.72
C SER A 30 20.11 25.30 -3.69
N VAL A 31 19.53 26.19 -2.88
CA VAL A 31 18.49 25.82 -1.90
C VAL A 31 17.21 25.36 -2.59
N ASP A 32 16.78 26.05 -3.66
CA ASP A 32 15.63 25.67 -4.47
C ASP A 32 15.82 24.27 -5.11
N SER A 33 17.01 24.00 -5.64
CA SER A 33 17.35 22.69 -6.19
C SER A 33 17.31 21.57 -5.14
N VAL A 34 17.77 21.81 -3.91
CA VAL A 34 17.72 20.83 -2.82
C VAL A 34 16.28 20.59 -2.35
N ALA A 35 15.47 21.64 -2.25
CA ALA A 35 14.06 21.53 -1.91
C ALA A 35 13.30 20.68 -2.96
N ARG A 36 13.52 20.95 -4.24
CA ARG A 36 12.94 20.15 -5.34
C ARG A 36 13.39 18.69 -5.30
N PHE A 37 14.69 18.45 -5.08
CA PHE A 37 15.20 17.09 -4.97
C PHE A 37 14.56 16.33 -3.79
N TYR A 38 14.35 17.01 -2.66
CA TYR A 38 13.67 16.44 -1.50
C TYR A 38 12.21 16.07 -1.81
N GLU A 39 11.44 16.95 -2.46
CA GLU A 39 10.06 16.66 -2.84
C GLU A 39 9.96 15.49 -3.84
N ILE A 40 10.87 15.43 -4.82
CA ILE A 40 10.94 14.32 -5.78
C ILE A 40 11.27 13.00 -5.07
N LEU A 41 12.29 13.00 -4.20
CA LEU A 41 12.70 11.80 -3.46
C LEU A 41 11.56 11.29 -2.56
N PHE A 42 10.88 12.20 -1.86
CA PHE A 42 9.72 11.85 -1.03
C PHE A 42 8.57 11.29 -1.87
N GLY A 43 8.28 11.90 -3.01
CA GLY A 43 7.29 11.41 -3.97
C GLY A 43 7.60 9.99 -4.45
N VAL A 44 8.86 9.69 -4.76
CA VAL A 44 9.32 8.34 -5.14
C VAL A 44 9.18 7.34 -3.99
N ILE A 45 9.58 7.72 -2.76
CA ILE A 45 9.47 6.86 -1.58
C ILE A 45 8.02 6.51 -1.26
N VAL A 46 7.07 7.43 -1.48
CA VAL A 46 5.64 7.18 -1.28
C VAL A 46 5.04 6.40 -2.46
N MET A 47 5.43 6.72 -3.69
CA MET A 47 4.92 6.03 -4.88
C MET A 47 5.43 4.59 -5.00
N ALA A 48 6.64 4.28 -4.55
CA ALA A 48 7.19 2.92 -4.60
C ALA A 48 6.32 1.86 -3.88
N PRO A 49 5.92 2.02 -2.61
CA PRO A 49 5.01 1.09 -1.94
C PRO A 49 3.60 1.18 -2.49
N VAL A 50 3.10 2.34 -2.93
CA VAL A 50 1.78 2.45 -3.56
C VAL A 50 1.73 1.67 -4.87
N ALA A 51 2.77 1.77 -5.70
CA ALA A 51 2.91 1.00 -6.93
C ALA A 51 3.09 -0.49 -6.65
N ALA A 52 3.89 -0.86 -5.64
CA ALA A 52 4.04 -2.25 -5.20
C ALA A 52 2.71 -2.83 -4.70
N LEU A 53 1.96 -2.11 -3.88
CA LEU A 53 0.64 -2.52 -3.38
C LEU A 53 -0.40 -2.59 -4.51
N SER A 54 -0.39 -1.62 -5.43
CA SER A 54 -1.19 -1.64 -6.66
C SER A 54 -0.80 -2.77 -7.62
N TRP A 55 0.41 -3.30 -7.50
CA TRP A 55 0.90 -4.47 -8.22
C TRP A 55 0.68 -5.79 -7.46
N ILE A 56 0.36 -5.73 -6.16
CA ILE A 56 0.01 -6.87 -5.29
C ILE A 56 -1.50 -7.24 -5.26
N PRO A 57 -2.41 -6.85 -6.18
CA PRO A 57 -3.77 -7.41 -6.18
C PRO A 57 -3.81 -8.88 -6.63
N ARG A 58 -2.66 -9.51 -6.91
CA ARG A 58 -2.52 -10.93 -7.32
C ARG A 58 -2.74 -11.96 -6.18
N PHE A 59 -3.12 -11.57 -4.96
CA PHE A 59 -3.54 -12.54 -3.92
C PHE A 59 -5.05 -12.82 -3.88
N GLN A 60 -5.88 -12.10 -4.64
CA GLN A 60 -7.31 -12.39 -4.73
C GLN A 60 -7.65 -13.82 -5.21
N PRO A 61 -7.03 -14.39 -6.27
CA PRO A 61 -7.43 -15.71 -6.76
C PRO A 61 -7.03 -16.86 -5.82
N MET A 62 -6.02 -16.68 -4.96
CA MET A 62 -5.64 -17.66 -3.95
C MET A 62 -6.64 -17.71 -2.79
N GLN A 63 -7.10 -16.55 -2.31
CA GLN A 63 -8.13 -16.49 -1.27
C GLN A 63 -9.45 -17.09 -1.75
N THR A 64 -9.87 -16.80 -2.99
CA THR A 64 -11.10 -17.37 -3.55
C THR A 64 -10.98 -18.90 -3.73
N ARG A 65 -9.82 -19.43 -4.15
CA ARG A 65 -9.63 -20.89 -4.27
C ARG A 65 -9.61 -21.61 -2.93
N ILE A 66 -8.96 -21.07 -1.90
CA ILE A 66 -8.88 -21.71 -0.57
C ILE A 66 -10.25 -21.67 0.11
N LEU A 67 -10.93 -20.52 0.10
CA LEU A 67 -12.26 -20.37 0.69
C LEU A 67 -13.30 -21.23 -0.04
N PHE A 68 -13.22 -21.31 -1.37
CA PHE A 68 -14.09 -22.18 -2.16
C PHE A 68 -13.83 -23.65 -1.87
N ASN A 69 -12.57 -24.09 -1.79
CA ASN A 69 -12.24 -25.47 -1.51
C ASN A 69 -12.74 -25.91 -0.12
N ASP A 70 -12.65 -25.03 0.88
CA ASP A 70 -13.19 -25.28 2.22
C ASP A 70 -14.73 -25.38 2.22
N ALA A 71 -15.40 -24.44 1.54
CA ALA A 71 -16.86 -24.45 1.41
C ALA A 71 -17.37 -25.68 0.61
N PHE A 72 -16.68 -26.05 -0.45
CA PHE A 72 -17.01 -27.21 -1.27
C PHE A 72 -16.81 -28.53 -0.52
N ASN A 73 -15.72 -28.66 0.23
CA ASN A 73 -15.47 -29.84 1.05
C ASN A 73 -16.53 -30.03 2.14
N LYS A 74 -17.02 -28.93 2.74
CA LYS A 74 -18.16 -28.96 3.67
C LYS A 74 -19.47 -29.35 2.98
N GLY A 75 -19.69 -28.89 1.75
CA GLY A 75 -20.82 -29.30 0.92
C GLY A 75 -20.81 -30.80 0.60
N LEU A 76 -19.67 -31.35 0.20
CA LEU A 76 -19.49 -32.78 -0.07
C LEU A 76 -19.75 -33.65 1.17
N GLN A 77 -19.26 -33.22 2.34
CA GLN A 77 -19.53 -33.94 3.59
C GLN A 77 -21.03 -33.99 3.92
N MET A 78 -21.76 -32.89 3.71
CA MET A 78 -23.22 -32.88 3.86
C MET A 78 -23.91 -33.82 2.86
N PHE A 79 -23.53 -33.79 1.58
CA PHE A 79 -24.10 -34.70 0.58
C PHE A 79 -23.85 -36.17 0.92
N LYS A 80 -22.66 -36.51 1.41
CA LYS A 80 -22.34 -37.88 1.83
C LYS A 80 -23.24 -38.34 2.98
N ILE A 81 -23.40 -37.50 4.01
CA ILE A 81 -24.27 -37.80 5.15
C ILE A 81 -25.73 -37.94 4.71
N ILE A 82 -26.23 -37.07 3.82
CA ILE A 82 -27.60 -37.15 3.32
C ILE A 82 -27.80 -38.42 2.49
N THR A 83 -26.82 -38.80 1.67
CA THR A 83 -26.89 -40.03 0.85
C THR A 83 -26.87 -41.28 1.72
N GLU A 84 -26.03 -41.34 2.75
CA GLU A 84 -26.04 -42.42 3.74
C GLU A 84 -27.38 -42.48 4.49
N LYS A 85 -27.95 -41.33 4.85
CA LYS A 85 -29.28 -41.25 5.50
C LYS A 85 -30.43 -41.70 4.60
N VAL A 86 -30.35 -41.46 3.29
CA VAL A 86 -31.35 -41.93 2.31
C VAL A 86 -31.24 -43.44 2.15
N HIS A 87 -30.04 -43.99 1.95
CA HIS A 87 -29.84 -45.43 1.80
C HIS A 87 -30.29 -46.23 3.03
N GLN A 88 -30.23 -45.64 4.23
CA GLN A 88 -30.73 -46.25 5.46
C GLN A 88 -32.27 -46.19 5.60
N LYS A 89 -32.96 -45.26 4.90
CA LYS A 89 -34.43 -45.18 4.89
C LYS A 89 -35.06 -46.12 3.87
N ASP A 90 -34.29 -46.57 2.88
CA ASP A 90 -34.72 -47.51 1.85
C ASP A 90 -34.57 -48.99 2.27
N LEU A 91 -34.20 -49.24 3.54
CA LEU A 91 -34.05 -50.56 4.17
C LEU A 91 -34.94 -50.68 5.41
#